data_AF-A0A5M4AK76-F1
#
_entry.id   AF-A0A5M4AK76-F1
#
_cell.length_a   1.000
_cell.length_b   1.000
_cell.length_c   1.000
_cell.angle_alpha   90.00
_cell.angle_beta   90.00
_cell.angle_gamma   90.00
#
_symmetry.space_group_name_H-M   'P 1'
#
loop_
_entity.id
_entity.type
_entity.pdbx_description
1 polymer ?
#
loop_
_entity_poly.entity_id
_entity_poly.type
_entity_poly.pdbx_seq_one_letter_code
_entity_poly.pdbx_strand_id
1 'polypeptide(L)'
;MKHLKFGVVALFLLFSVKLMAQENRMTVYPDEAKQLISKEIYGQFAEHLGHGIYGGIYVGEKSDIPNIDGYRTDVVNALKAMKVSVIRWPGGCFADTYHWKDGIGPKDKRPSIVNVNWGGVTEDNRFSTFMWSAPYKIASDPNVDDYNWMETVMKKTMRHPNLIQGISLHYYTIPHNRVGLIIDEWGDWFNVKPGTNPGFLYQQNSMRDSLVAGVNMNIFNNHTDRVTMG
;
A
#
# COMPACT_ATOMS: atom_id res chain seq x y z
N MET A 1 1.78 -70.60 -0.19
CA MET A 1 2.05 -69.21 0.25
C MET A 1 2.26 -68.20 -0.89
N LYS A 2 1.71 -68.41 -2.11
CA LYS A 2 1.83 -67.45 -3.24
C LYS A 2 0.53 -66.72 -3.61
N HIS A 3 -0.63 -67.18 -3.13
CA HIS A 3 -1.93 -66.56 -3.46
C HIS A 3 -2.42 -65.53 -2.43
N LEU A 4 -1.79 -65.46 -1.24
CA LEU A 4 -2.20 -64.53 -0.18
C LEU A 4 -1.65 -63.10 -0.36
N LYS A 5 -0.66 -62.90 -1.24
CA LYS A 5 -0.01 -61.59 -1.44
C LYS A 5 -0.72 -60.68 -2.46
N PHE A 6 -1.60 -61.23 -3.31
CA PHE A 6 -2.35 -60.43 -4.30
C PHE A 6 -3.67 -59.85 -3.75
N GLY A 7 -4.28 -60.49 -2.76
CA GLY A 7 -5.55 -60.02 -2.19
C GLY A 7 -5.42 -58.74 -1.36
N VAL A 8 -4.29 -58.52 -0.68
CA VAL A 8 -4.10 -57.35 0.19
C VAL A 8 -3.82 -56.08 -0.62
N VAL A 9 -3.15 -56.19 -1.77
CA VAL A 9 -2.89 -55.03 -2.66
C VAL A 9 -4.16 -54.56 -3.36
N ALA A 10 -5.05 -55.49 -3.73
CA ALA A 10 -6.35 -55.16 -4.32
C ALA A 10 -7.31 -54.49 -3.31
N LEU A 11 -7.22 -54.83 -2.02
CA LEU A 11 -8.07 -54.23 -0.98
C LEU A 11 -7.68 -52.77 -0.68
N PHE A 12 -6.39 -52.41 -0.79
CA PHE A 12 -5.93 -51.03 -0.63
C PHE A 12 -6.28 -50.11 -1.82
N LEU A 13 -6.51 -50.67 -3.01
CA LEU A 13 -6.96 -49.92 -4.19
C LEU A 13 -8.46 -49.59 -4.19
N LEU A 14 -9.26 -50.22 -3.31
CA LEU A 14 -10.69 -49.96 -3.17
C LEU A 14 -11.03 -48.88 -2.13
N PHE A 15 -10.05 -48.44 -1.33
CA PHE A 15 -10.16 -47.18 -0.58
C PHE A 15 -9.72 -46.02 -1.46
N SER A 16 -10.44 -45.81 -2.57
CA SER A 16 -10.47 -44.51 -3.20
C SER A 16 -11.10 -43.54 -2.21
N VAL A 17 -10.27 -42.88 -1.40
CA VAL A 17 -10.69 -41.70 -0.64
C VAL A 17 -11.26 -40.76 -1.68
N LYS A 18 -12.59 -40.64 -1.75
CA LYS A 18 -13.20 -39.51 -2.43
C LYS A 18 -12.68 -38.30 -1.66
N LEU A 19 -11.65 -37.66 -2.21
CA LEU A 19 -11.37 -36.27 -1.91
C LEU A 19 -12.66 -35.55 -2.25
N MET A 20 -13.53 -35.37 -1.26
CA MET A 20 -14.63 -34.44 -1.37
C MET A 20 -13.93 -33.09 -1.47
N ALA A 21 -13.84 -32.57 -2.70
CA ALA A 21 -13.52 -31.18 -2.90
C ALA A 21 -14.52 -30.41 -2.05
N GLN A 22 -14.02 -29.66 -1.07
CA GLN A 22 -14.86 -28.84 -0.22
C GLN A 22 -15.61 -27.87 -1.12
N GLU A 23 -16.94 -27.99 -1.17
CA GLU A 23 -17.76 -27.11 -1.98
C GLU A 23 -17.90 -25.77 -1.26
N ASN A 24 -17.20 -24.75 -1.76
CA ASN A 24 -17.33 -23.39 -1.25
C ASN A 24 -18.61 -22.78 -1.81
N ARG A 25 -19.63 -22.64 -0.96
CA ARG A 25 -20.91 -22.02 -1.32
C ARG A 25 -20.96 -20.56 -0.86
N MET A 26 -21.16 -19.63 -1.78
CA MET A 26 -21.42 -18.22 -1.51
C MET A 26 -22.86 -17.88 -1.88
N THR A 27 -23.56 -17.14 -1.02
CA THR A 27 -24.88 -16.56 -1.32
C THR A 27 -24.76 -15.05 -1.31
N VAL A 28 -25.30 -14.39 -2.33
CA VAL A 28 -25.24 -12.93 -2.50
C VAL A 28 -26.65 -12.38 -2.38
N TYR A 29 -26.83 -11.35 -1.54
CA TYR A 29 -28.09 -10.65 -1.34
C TYR A 29 -27.95 -9.19 -1.81
N PRO A 30 -28.21 -8.88 -3.09
CA PRO A 30 -27.98 -7.54 -3.65
C PRO A 30 -28.78 -6.45 -2.95
N ASP A 31 -30.01 -6.76 -2.51
CA ASP A 31 -30.92 -5.81 -1.88
C ASP A 31 -30.56 -5.49 -0.42
N GLU A 32 -29.57 -6.20 0.15
CA GLU A 32 -29.09 -6.00 1.52
C GLU A 32 -27.81 -5.14 1.62
N ALA A 33 -27.33 -4.58 0.50
CA ALA A 33 -26.14 -3.75 0.47
C ALA A 33 -26.34 -2.46 1.31
N LYS A 34 -25.60 -2.33 2.41
CA LYS A 34 -25.70 -1.19 3.36
C LYS A 34 -24.51 -0.24 3.34
N GLN A 35 -23.37 -0.69 2.80
CA GLN A 35 -22.09 0.01 2.92
C GLN A 35 -21.57 0.42 1.55
N LEU A 36 -21.03 1.63 1.47
CA LEU A 36 -20.34 2.13 0.28
C LEU A 36 -18.85 1.88 0.45
N ILE A 37 -18.24 1.17 -0.50
CA ILE A 37 -16.79 1.00 -0.56
C ILE A 37 -16.20 2.29 -1.11
N SER A 38 -15.42 3.00 -0.28
CA SER A 38 -14.68 4.20 -0.71
C SER A 38 -13.67 3.82 -1.79
N LYS A 39 -13.61 4.60 -2.87
CA LYS A 39 -12.63 4.39 -3.95
C LYS A 39 -11.21 4.55 -3.45
N GLU A 40 -11.01 5.40 -2.44
CA GLU A 40 -9.73 5.70 -1.81
C GLU A 40 -9.10 4.50 -1.10
N ILE A 41 -9.87 3.45 -0.76
CA ILE A 41 -9.32 2.16 -0.28
C ILE A 41 -8.34 1.57 -1.30
N TYR A 42 -8.51 1.85 -2.59
CA TYR A 42 -7.64 1.42 -3.68
C TYR A 42 -6.52 2.44 -3.98
N GLY A 43 -6.22 3.32 -3.02
CA GLY A 43 -5.13 4.29 -3.08
C GLY A 43 -3.75 3.63 -3.22
N GLN A 44 -2.77 4.46 -3.54
CA GLN A 44 -1.37 4.05 -3.72
C GLN A 44 -0.44 4.89 -2.83
N PHE A 45 0.79 4.44 -2.69
CA PHE A 45 1.82 5.13 -1.92
C PHE A 45 3.09 5.28 -2.75
N ALA A 46 3.68 6.48 -2.76
CA ALA A 46 4.97 6.75 -3.39
C ALA A 46 5.86 7.60 -2.47
N GLU A 47 7.08 7.13 -2.24
CA GLU A 47 8.11 7.82 -1.48
C GLU A 47 9.29 8.19 -2.38
N HIS A 48 10.01 9.26 -2.02
CA HIS A 48 11.38 9.47 -2.52
C HIS A 48 12.29 8.34 -2.02
N LEU A 49 12.25 7.21 -2.73
CA LEU A 49 12.93 5.97 -2.38
C LEU A 49 13.34 5.24 -3.65
N GLY A 50 14.66 5.01 -3.79
CA GLY A 50 15.24 4.27 -4.89
C GLY A 50 14.80 4.79 -6.25
N HIS A 51 14.13 3.93 -7.03
CA HIS A 51 13.61 4.28 -8.35
C HIS A 51 12.09 4.51 -8.38
N GLY A 52 11.43 4.60 -7.22
CA GLY A 52 9.98 4.80 -7.14
C GLY A 52 9.54 6.10 -7.83
N ILE A 53 10.22 7.21 -7.52
CA ILE A 53 10.01 8.50 -8.18
C ILE A 53 10.89 8.63 -9.42
N TYR A 54 12.21 8.67 -9.24
CA TYR A 54 13.15 8.90 -10.33
C TYR A 54 13.44 7.62 -11.14
N GLY A 55 13.13 7.66 -12.44
CA GLY A 55 13.15 6.49 -13.33
C GLY A 55 11.84 5.71 -13.35
N GLY A 56 11.14 5.64 -12.22
CA GLY A 56 9.81 5.05 -12.08
C GLY A 56 8.71 5.93 -12.67
N ILE A 57 8.41 7.06 -12.02
CA ILE A 57 7.35 7.99 -12.43
C ILE A 57 7.91 9.15 -13.27
N TYR A 58 9.05 9.69 -12.84
CA TYR A 58 9.65 10.89 -13.42
C TYR A 58 11.01 10.60 -14.03
N VAL A 59 11.19 11.00 -15.28
CA VAL A 59 12.42 10.81 -16.07
C VAL A 59 13.05 12.13 -16.51
N GLY A 60 12.35 13.25 -16.30
CA GLY A 60 12.77 14.57 -16.73
C GLY A 60 12.37 14.88 -18.18
N GLU A 61 12.11 16.17 -18.45
CA GLU A 61 11.54 16.67 -19.70
C GLU A 61 12.39 16.37 -20.94
N LYS A 62 13.70 16.22 -20.77
CA LYS A 62 14.67 15.95 -21.84
C LYS A 62 14.98 14.47 -22.03
N SER A 63 14.27 13.58 -21.33
CA SER A 63 14.48 12.14 -21.47
C SER A 63 14.01 11.63 -22.83
N ASP A 64 14.73 10.65 -23.39
CA ASP A 64 14.31 9.91 -24.58
C ASP A 64 13.10 8.98 -24.30
N ILE A 65 12.78 8.73 -23.02
CA ILE A 65 11.59 7.96 -22.63
C ILE A 65 10.35 8.85 -22.86
N PRO A 66 9.29 8.35 -23.54
CA PRO A 66 8.07 9.11 -23.78
C PRO A 66 7.48 9.69 -22.49
N ASN A 67 7.37 11.02 -22.43
CA ASN A 67 6.97 11.75 -21.24
C ASN A 67 6.18 13.04 -21.59
N ILE A 68 5.39 13.52 -20.63
CA ILE A 68 4.78 14.85 -20.62
C ILE A 68 5.31 15.55 -19.36
N ASP A 69 5.95 16.71 -19.51
CA ASP A 69 6.55 17.48 -18.41
C ASP A 69 7.54 16.67 -17.53
N GLY A 70 8.18 15.66 -18.12
CA GLY A 70 9.08 14.73 -17.44
C GLY A 70 8.41 13.52 -16.77
N TYR A 71 7.08 13.44 -16.78
CA TYR A 71 6.32 12.28 -16.28
C TYR A 71 6.13 11.25 -17.38
N ARG A 72 6.52 10.00 -17.10
CA ARG A 72 6.42 8.89 -18.06
C ARG A 72 4.98 8.62 -18.49
N THR A 73 4.71 8.64 -19.79
CA THR A 73 3.33 8.49 -20.30
C THR A 73 2.80 7.07 -20.12
N ASP A 74 3.64 6.05 -20.25
CA ASP A 74 3.26 4.65 -20.06
C ASP A 74 2.80 4.37 -18.62
N VAL A 75 3.54 4.87 -17.64
CA VAL A 75 3.20 4.74 -16.21
C VAL A 75 1.94 5.55 -15.87
N VAL A 76 1.85 6.81 -16.29
CA VAL A 76 0.66 7.64 -16.04
C VAL A 76 -0.60 7.02 -16.66
N ASN A 77 -0.50 6.46 -17.87
CA ASN A 77 -1.64 5.81 -18.51
C ASN A 77 -2.03 4.51 -17.80
N ALA A 78 -1.06 3.72 -17.31
CA ALA A 78 -1.35 2.55 -16.49
C ALA A 78 -2.07 2.92 -15.18
N LEU A 79 -1.61 3.96 -14.47
CA LEU A 79 -2.27 4.46 -13.25
C LEU A 79 -3.70 4.93 -13.52
N LYS A 80 -3.94 5.62 -14.64
CA LYS A 80 -5.29 6.02 -15.09
C LYS A 80 -6.16 4.81 -15.42
N ALA A 81 -5.63 3.81 -16.11
CA ALA A 81 -6.35 2.60 -16.47
C ALA A 81 -6.74 1.78 -15.23
N MET A 82 -5.88 1.75 -14.20
CA MET A 82 -6.16 1.16 -12.89
C MET A 82 -7.12 1.99 -12.05
N LYS A 83 -7.45 3.22 -12.46
CA LYS A 83 -8.33 4.16 -11.75
C LYS A 83 -7.85 4.48 -10.33
N VAL A 84 -6.54 4.67 -10.17
CA VAL A 84 -5.95 5.10 -8.90
C VAL A 84 -6.62 6.40 -8.44
N SER A 85 -7.19 6.37 -7.24
CA SER A 85 -8.01 7.46 -6.69
C SER A 85 -7.22 8.47 -5.88
N VAL A 86 -6.18 8.02 -5.17
CA VAL A 86 -5.35 8.82 -4.27
C VAL A 86 -3.93 8.25 -4.24
N ILE A 87 -2.93 9.10 -4.08
CA ILE A 87 -1.53 8.73 -3.93
C ILE A 87 -0.97 9.47 -2.70
N ARG A 88 -0.49 8.73 -1.70
CA ARG A 88 0.27 9.29 -0.56
C ARG A 88 1.69 9.62 -1.00
N TRP A 89 2.17 10.80 -0.63
CA TRP A 89 3.48 11.38 -1.00
C TRP A 89 3.80 12.50 0.02
N PRO A 90 5.06 12.85 0.37
CA PRO A 90 6.37 12.41 -0.14
C PRO A 90 6.95 11.16 0.51
N GLY A 91 6.24 10.66 1.52
CA GLY A 91 6.28 9.29 2.01
C GLY A 91 7.06 9.00 3.27
N GLY A 92 6.52 8.09 4.08
CA GLY A 92 7.14 7.40 5.20
C GLY A 92 8.19 8.21 5.96
N CYS A 93 9.39 7.65 6.04
CA CYS A 93 10.49 8.25 6.77
C CYS A 93 11.06 9.48 6.05
N PHE A 94 11.02 9.55 4.72
CA PHE A 94 11.51 10.71 3.98
C PHE A 94 10.71 11.98 4.32
N ALA A 95 9.40 11.85 4.55
CA ALA A 95 8.51 12.95 4.88
C ALA A 95 8.93 13.70 6.16
N ASP A 96 9.45 13.00 7.18
CA ASP A 96 9.97 13.62 8.41
C ASP A 96 11.20 14.51 8.18
N THR A 97 11.97 14.21 7.13
CA THR A 97 13.19 14.95 6.77
C THR A 97 12.97 15.94 5.64
N TYR A 98 11.81 15.90 4.98
CA TYR A 98 11.55 16.67 3.79
C TYR A 98 11.07 18.09 4.11
N HIS A 99 11.77 19.07 3.55
CA HIS A 99 11.36 20.47 3.59
C HIS A 99 10.67 20.86 2.29
N TRP A 100 9.33 20.92 2.28
CA TRP A 100 8.53 21.15 1.06
C TRP A 100 8.93 22.37 0.22
N LYS A 101 9.51 23.40 0.85
CA LYS A 101 10.00 24.62 0.16
C LYS A 101 11.16 24.34 -0.78
N ASP A 102 11.89 23.24 -0.58
CA ASP A 102 13.01 22.83 -1.40
C ASP A 102 12.53 22.21 -2.73
N GLY A 103 11.28 21.75 -2.79
CA GLY A 103 10.65 21.16 -3.98
C GLY A 103 9.89 22.13 -4.88
N ILE A 104 9.97 23.44 -4.63
CA ILE A 104 9.26 24.48 -5.39
C ILE A 104 10.23 25.46 -6.06
N GLY A 105 9.73 26.28 -6.99
CA GLY A 105 10.56 27.22 -7.76
C GLY A 105 11.33 26.57 -8.92
N PRO A 106 12.24 27.30 -9.58
CA PRO A 106 12.99 26.83 -10.75
C PRO A 106 13.77 25.54 -10.45
N LYS A 107 13.53 24.47 -11.22
CA LYS A 107 14.07 23.12 -10.98
C LYS A 107 15.61 23.08 -10.89
N ASP A 108 16.28 23.94 -11.65
CA ASP A 108 17.74 24.08 -11.72
C ASP A 108 18.36 24.75 -10.48
N LYS A 109 17.53 25.41 -9.66
CA LYS A 109 17.97 26.13 -8.44
C LYS A 109 17.55 25.45 -7.15
N ARG A 110 16.88 24.30 -7.22
CA ARG A 110 16.42 23.57 -6.04
C ARG A 110 17.60 22.92 -5.33
N PRO A 111 17.67 23.00 -3.99
CA PRO A 111 18.73 22.35 -3.24
C PRO A 111 18.54 20.83 -3.27
N SER A 112 19.65 20.10 -3.25
CA SER A 112 19.64 18.65 -3.08
C SER A 112 19.68 18.26 -1.60
N ILE A 113 19.05 17.13 -1.26
CA ILE A 113 19.07 16.53 0.08
C ILE A 113 19.64 15.10 0.00
N VAL A 114 20.42 14.70 0.99
CA VAL A 114 20.88 13.30 1.10
C VAL A 114 19.84 12.51 1.88
N ASN A 115 19.27 11.50 1.24
CA ASN A 115 18.29 10.61 1.83
C ASN A 115 18.99 9.59 2.73
N VAL A 116 19.12 9.93 4.01
CA VAL A 116 19.78 9.09 5.01
C VAL A 116 19.01 7.82 5.33
N ASN A 117 17.69 7.82 5.14
CA ASN A 117 16.83 6.67 5.43
C ASN A 117 17.02 5.57 4.38
N TRP A 118 17.26 5.95 3.12
CA TRP A 118 17.28 5.03 1.98
C TRP A 118 18.63 4.99 1.25
N GLY A 119 19.68 4.60 1.97
CA GLY A 119 20.98 4.29 1.38
C GLY A 119 21.87 5.51 1.04
N GLY A 120 21.56 6.70 1.58
CA GLY A 120 22.40 7.89 1.46
C GLY A 120 22.39 8.51 0.07
N VAL A 121 21.32 8.30 -0.71
CA VAL A 121 21.24 8.78 -2.10
C VAL A 121 20.81 10.23 -2.15
N THR A 122 21.38 10.98 -3.09
CA THR A 122 21.08 12.41 -3.26
C THR A 122 19.78 12.58 -4.04
N GLU A 123 18.80 13.23 -3.43
CA GLU A 123 17.54 13.65 -4.02
C GLU A 123 17.68 15.10 -4.49
N ASP A 124 17.43 15.38 -5.77
CA ASP A 124 17.64 16.70 -6.37
C ASP A 124 16.36 17.58 -6.41
N ASN A 125 15.28 17.11 -5.79
CA ASN A 125 14.00 17.82 -5.67
C ASN A 125 13.40 18.28 -7.02
N ARG A 126 13.74 17.64 -8.15
CA ARG A 126 13.16 17.96 -9.46
C ARG A 126 11.71 17.50 -9.60
N PHE A 127 11.35 16.40 -8.94
CA PHE A 127 9.95 16.02 -8.73
C PHE A 127 9.31 16.98 -7.72
N SER A 128 8.21 17.64 -8.10
CA SER A 128 7.70 18.80 -7.35
C SER A 128 6.52 18.42 -6.46
N THR A 129 6.49 18.96 -5.24
CA THR A 129 5.27 19.06 -4.43
C THR A 129 4.38 20.11 -5.07
N PHE A 130 3.28 19.75 -5.72
CA PHE A 130 2.21 20.71 -5.99
C PHE A 130 0.94 20.28 -5.28
N MET A 131 0.61 20.96 -4.17
CA MET A 131 -0.69 20.85 -3.51
C MET A 131 -1.49 22.13 -3.76
N TRP A 132 -2.64 21.99 -4.41
CA TRP A 132 -3.68 23.01 -4.48
C TRP A 132 -4.92 22.52 -3.72
N SER A 133 -4.83 22.51 -2.39
CA SER A 133 -5.99 22.26 -1.50
C SER A 133 -5.63 22.53 -0.03
N ALA A 134 -6.66 22.76 0.80
CA ALA A 134 -6.52 22.84 2.25
C ALA A 134 -6.10 21.47 2.81
N PRO A 135 -5.17 21.41 3.79
CA PRO A 135 -4.64 20.14 4.30
C PRO A 135 -5.71 19.35 5.07
N TYR A 136 -5.88 18.07 4.72
CA TYR A 136 -6.57 17.10 5.56
C TYR A 136 -5.59 16.63 6.65
N LYS A 137 -5.98 16.71 7.92
CA LYS A 137 -5.08 16.40 9.06
C LYS A 137 -5.20 14.93 9.45
N ILE A 138 -4.18 14.15 9.14
CA ILE A 138 -4.08 12.73 9.51
C ILE A 138 -3.00 12.60 10.60
N ALA A 139 -3.31 11.96 11.73
CA ALA A 139 -2.33 11.68 12.76
C ALA A 139 -1.48 10.46 12.38
N SER A 140 -0.18 10.51 12.69
CA SER A 140 0.74 9.38 12.52
C SER A 140 0.34 8.18 13.38
N ASP A 141 0.57 7.02 12.81
CA ASP A 141 0.17 5.70 13.24
C ASP A 141 1.03 5.10 14.36
N PRO A 142 0.46 4.13 15.10
CA PRO A 142 1.27 3.19 15.88
C PRO A 142 2.04 2.25 14.95
N ASN A 143 3.24 1.85 15.38
CA ASN A 143 3.96 0.77 14.73
C ASN A 143 3.32 -0.59 15.09
N VAL A 144 2.78 -1.29 14.08
CA VAL A 144 2.21 -2.65 14.20
C VAL A 144 1.24 -2.75 15.40
N ASP A 145 1.61 -3.45 16.48
CA ASP A 145 0.73 -3.79 17.60
C ASP A 145 0.86 -2.83 18.81
N ASP A 146 1.39 -1.62 18.62
CA ASP A 146 1.46 -0.61 19.68
C ASP A 146 0.09 0.01 20.00
N TYR A 147 -0.74 -0.76 20.72
CA TYR A 147 -2.06 -0.33 21.19
C TYR A 147 -1.98 0.84 22.17
N ASN A 148 -0.86 1.02 22.89
CA ASN A 148 -0.70 2.08 23.87
C ASN A 148 -0.57 3.44 23.19
N TRP A 149 0.14 3.51 22.07
CA TRP A 149 0.17 4.71 21.22
C TRP A 149 -1.22 5.09 20.76
N MET A 150 -1.96 4.13 20.17
CA MET A 150 -3.32 4.35 19.69
C MET A 150 -4.25 4.83 20.81
N GLU A 151 -4.25 4.16 21.96
CA GLU A 151 -5.09 4.53 23.10
C GLU A 151 -4.75 5.94 23.59
N THR A 152 -3.46 6.29 23.64
CA THR A 152 -2.99 7.61 24.08
C THR A 152 -3.42 8.71 23.11
N VAL A 153 -3.23 8.50 21.81
CA VAL A 153 -3.64 9.45 20.76
C VAL A 153 -5.15 9.65 20.81
N MET A 154 -5.94 8.57 20.89
CA MET A 154 -7.40 8.64 20.97
C MET A 154 -7.88 9.35 22.24
N LYS A 155 -7.37 8.99 23.43
CA LYS A 155 -7.73 9.65 24.69
C LYS A 155 -7.48 11.17 24.64
N LYS A 156 -6.38 11.59 24.03
CA LYS A 156 -5.99 13.01 23.94
C LYS A 156 -6.72 13.77 22.84
N THR A 157 -7.14 13.12 21.75
CA THR A 157 -7.73 13.80 20.58
C THR A 157 -9.26 13.73 20.54
N MET A 158 -9.89 12.73 21.17
CA MET A 158 -11.35 12.54 21.17
C MET A 158 -12.15 13.75 21.68
N ARG A 159 -11.58 14.56 22.58
CA ARG A 159 -12.21 15.78 23.12
C ARG A 159 -11.93 17.03 22.28
N HIS A 160 -11.15 16.92 21.23
CA HIS A 160 -10.67 18.03 20.41
C HIS A 160 -10.88 17.75 18.90
N PRO A 161 -12.12 17.85 18.40
CA PRO A 161 -12.52 17.38 17.06
C PRO A 161 -11.86 18.14 15.89
N ASN A 162 -11.16 19.24 16.15
CA ASN A 162 -10.48 20.04 15.12
C ASN A 162 -8.98 19.70 14.96
N LEU A 163 -8.46 18.78 15.79
CA LEU A 163 -7.04 18.43 15.78
C LEU A 163 -6.70 17.39 14.69
N ILE A 164 -7.56 16.40 14.49
CA ILE A 164 -7.34 15.28 13.56
C ILE A 164 -8.65 14.93 12.84
N GLN A 165 -8.54 14.53 11.58
CA GLN A 165 -9.66 14.11 10.72
C GLN A 165 -9.56 12.63 10.32
N GLY A 166 -8.40 12.01 10.55
CA GLY A 166 -8.11 10.58 10.39
C GLY A 166 -6.87 10.18 11.19
N ILE A 167 -6.67 8.89 11.38
CA ILE A 167 -5.44 8.31 11.95
C ILE A 167 -4.92 7.30 10.92
N SER A 168 -3.66 7.43 10.51
CA SER A 168 -2.98 6.44 9.66
C SER A 168 -2.77 5.16 10.45
N LEU A 169 -2.46 4.05 9.79
CA LEU A 169 -2.17 2.79 10.46
C LEU A 169 -1.30 1.85 9.63
N HIS A 170 -0.19 1.40 10.23
CA HIS A 170 0.59 0.26 9.77
C HIS A 170 0.03 -1.04 10.39
N TYR A 171 -1.08 -1.51 9.81
CA TYR A 171 -1.84 -2.73 10.16
C TYR A 171 -2.65 -2.69 11.48
N TYR A 172 -3.83 -3.35 11.49
CA TYR A 172 -4.85 -3.59 12.57
C TYR A 172 -6.21 -2.84 12.51
N THR A 173 -7.21 -3.35 13.23
CA THR A 173 -8.62 -2.89 13.20
C THR A 173 -9.12 -2.70 14.64
N ILE A 174 -9.64 -1.51 15.00
CA ILE A 174 -10.40 -1.29 16.25
C ILE A 174 -11.69 -0.51 15.96
N PRO A 175 -12.86 -0.90 16.53
CA PRO A 175 -14.16 -0.38 16.10
C PRO A 175 -14.66 0.73 17.03
N HIS A 176 -14.78 2.01 16.61
CA HIS A 176 -15.80 2.98 17.11
C HIS A 176 -15.98 4.23 16.18
N ASN A 177 -17.21 4.75 16.13
CA ASN A 177 -17.90 5.47 15.03
C ASN A 177 -17.60 6.98 14.81
N ARG A 178 -16.34 7.44 14.88
CA ARG A 178 -16.10 8.89 14.62
C ARG A 178 -14.84 9.24 13.81
N VAL A 179 -13.81 8.41 13.86
CA VAL A 179 -12.55 8.64 13.16
C VAL A 179 -12.37 7.49 12.16
N GLY A 180 -12.11 7.85 10.90
CA GLY A 180 -11.82 6.88 9.85
C GLY A 180 -10.46 6.20 10.11
N LEU A 181 -10.39 4.92 9.81
CA LEU A 181 -9.15 4.16 9.86
C LEU A 181 -8.50 4.17 8.48
N ILE A 182 -7.31 4.77 8.36
CA ILE A 182 -6.58 4.88 7.11
C ILE A 182 -5.43 3.88 7.14
N ILE A 183 -5.44 2.87 6.26
CA ILE A 183 -4.32 1.92 6.09
C ILE A 183 -3.47 2.42 4.92
N ASP A 184 -2.50 3.28 5.20
CA ASP A 184 -1.72 4.02 4.20
C ASP A 184 -0.32 3.44 3.90
N GLU A 185 0.12 2.44 4.64
CA GLU A 185 1.23 1.56 4.27
C GLU A 185 0.88 0.09 4.59
N TRP A 186 0.86 -0.75 3.54
CA TRP A 186 0.64 -2.19 3.65
C TRP A 186 1.18 -2.88 2.38
N GLY A 187 1.48 -4.17 2.48
CA GLY A 187 2.00 -4.96 1.38
C GLY A 187 3.07 -5.94 1.82
N ASP A 188 3.55 -6.75 0.87
CA ASP A 188 4.64 -7.68 1.13
C ASP A 188 5.99 -6.97 1.21
N TRP A 189 6.76 -7.26 2.25
CA TRP A 189 8.14 -6.79 2.39
C TRP A 189 9.09 -7.99 2.44
N PHE A 190 9.89 -8.16 1.38
CA PHE A 190 10.88 -9.23 1.29
C PHE A 190 12.31 -8.70 1.27
N ASN A 191 13.26 -9.63 1.29
CA ASN A 191 14.63 -9.31 0.94
C ASN A 191 14.69 -8.73 -0.48
N VAL A 192 15.56 -7.72 -0.66
CA VAL A 192 15.80 -7.14 -1.98
C VAL A 192 16.32 -8.18 -2.97
N LYS A 193 16.10 -7.94 -4.26
CA LYS A 193 16.65 -8.77 -5.32
C LYS A 193 18.18 -8.85 -5.16
N PRO A 194 18.78 -10.06 -5.18
CA PRO A 194 20.23 -10.21 -5.09
C PRO A 194 20.97 -9.32 -6.09
N GLY A 195 22.00 -8.60 -5.62
CA GLY A 195 22.79 -7.67 -6.43
C GLY A 195 22.22 -6.27 -6.58
N THR A 196 21.11 -5.93 -5.89
CA THR A 196 20.56 -4.57 -5.86
C THR A 196 20.91 -3.85 -4.55
N ASN A 197 20.78 -2.51 -4.54
CA ASN A 197 21.01 -1.72 -3.33
C ASN A 197 19.93 -2.05 -2.27
N PRO A 198 20.30 -2.50 -1.06
CA PRO A 198 19.33 -2.84 -0.02
C PRO A 198 18.44 -1.67 0.41
N GLY A 199 18.93 -0.42 0.31
CA GLY A 199 18.14 0.77 0.62
C GLY A 199 17.08 1.12 -0.43
N PHE A 200 17.09 0.47 -1.60
CA PHE A 200 16.15 0.79 -2.70
C PHE A 200 14.90 -0.09 -2.69
N LEU A 201 14.85 -1.08 -1.79
CA LEU A 201 13.70 -1.98 -1.61
C LEU A 201 13.22 -2.65 -2.90
N TYR A 202 14.12 -2.83 -3.87
CA TYR A 202 13.75 -3.42 -5.15
C TYR A 202 13.51 -4.93 -4.97
N GLN A 203 12.27 -5.35 -5.19
CA GLN A 203 11.86 -6.75 -5.13
C GLN A 203 11.00 -7.14 -6.34
N GLN A 204 10.98 -8.43 -6.65
CA GLN A 204 10.15 -8.97 -7.74
C GLN A 204 8.72 -9.20 -7.24
N ASN A 205 7.74 -8.96 -8.11
CA ASN A 205 6.35 -9.33 -7.89
C ASN A 205 5.98 -10.63 -8.62
N SER A 206 5.05 -11.40 -8.06
CA SER A 206 4.59 -12.72 -8.49
C SER A 206 3.08 -12.90 -8.24
N MET A 207 2.55 -14.09 -8.58
CA MET A 207 1.16 -14.46 -8.26
C MET A 207 0.89 -14.50 -6.75
N ARG A 208 1.90 -14.73 -5.91
CA ARG A 208 1.75 -14.70 -4.45
C ARG A 208 1.33 -13.31 -3.99
N ASP A 209 1.99 -12.28 -4.48
CA ASP A 209 1.74 -10.88 -4.14
C ASP A 209 0.33 -10.46 -4.62
N SER A 210 -0.11 -11.01 -5.76
CA SER A 210 -1.49 -10.81 -6.25
C SER A 210 -2.54 -11.40 -5.30
N LEU A 211 -2.28 -12.56 -4.69
CA LEU A 211 -3.17 -13.17 -3.70
C LEU A 211 -3.18 -12.37 -2.40
N VAL A 212 -2.02 -11.91 -1.94
CA VAL A 212 -1.90 -11.04 -0.76
C VAL A 212 -2.72 -9.77 -0.96
N ALA A 213 -2.58 -9.11 -2.11
CA ALA A 213 -3.37 -7.93 -2.46
C ALA A 213 -4.88 -8.23 -2.48
N GLY A 214 -5.30 -9.32 -3.16
CA GLY A 214 -6.71 -9.69 -3.26
C GLY A 214 -7.38 -10.01 -1.90
N VAL A 215 -6.67 -10.74 -1.03
CA VAL A 215 -7.16 -11.07 0.31
C VAL A 215 -7.26 -9.82 1.19
N ASN A 216 -6.24 -8.97 1.18
CA ASN A 216 -6.27 -7.72 1.96
C ASN A 216 -7.36 -6.76 1.47
N MET A 217 -7.53 -6.60 0.16
CA MET A 217 -8.62 -5.79 -0.40
C MET A 217 -10.00 -6.31 0.01
N ASN A 218 -10.18 -7.63 0.03
CA ASN A 218 -11.42 -8.23 0.52
C ASN A 218 -11.65 -7.94 2.02
N ILE A 219 -10.58 -7.97 2.83
CA ILE A 219 -10.65 -7.57 4.25
C ILE A 219 -11.05 -6.10 4.37
N PHE A 220 -10.43 -5.19 3.61
CA PHE A 220 -10.75 -3.76 3.65
C PHE A 220 -12.20 -3.49 3.25
N ASN A 221 -12.68 -4.16 2.18
CA ASN A 221 -14.06 -4.04 1.74
C ASN A 221 -15.06 -4.52 2.81
N ASN A 222 -14.74 -5.58 3.57
CA ASN A 222 -15.57 -6.08 4.66
C ASN A 222 -15.56 -5.18 5.91
N HIS A 223 -14.66 -4.20 5.96
CA HIS A 223 -14.52 -3.25 7.05
C HIS A 223 -14.70 -1.80 6.59
N THR A 224 -15.40 -1.57 5.47
CA THR A 224 -15.57 -0.22 4.89
C THR A 224 -16.46 0.71 5.74
N ASP A 225 -17.09 0.22 6.82
CA ASP A 225 -17.68 1.09 7.85
C ASP A 225 -16.60 1.82 8.69
N ARG A 226 -15.33 1.43 8.53
CA ARG A 226 -14.16 1.99 9.24
C ARG A 226 -13.05 2.39 8.31
N VAL A 227 -12.66 1.45 7.46
CA VAL A 227 -11.53 1.61 6.55
C VAL A 227 -11.96 2.60 5.49
N THR A 228 -11.31 3.76 5.51
CA THR A 228 -11.52 4.84 4.56
C THR A 228 -10.17 5.49 4.31
N MET A 229 -10.03 6.19 3.20
CA MET A 229 -8.88 7.03 2.91
C MET A 229 -9.42 8.34 2.32
N GLY A 230 -8.74 9.46 2.55
CA GLY A 230 -9.27 10.80 2.25
C GLY A 230 -8.19 11.78 1.87
#